data_AF-A0A7I8MQH9-F1
#
_entry.id   AF-A0A7I8MQH9-F1
#
_cell.length_a   1.000
_cell.length_b   1.000
_cell.length_c   1.000
_cell.angle_alpha   90.00
_cell.angle_beta   90.00
_cell.angle_gamma   90.00
#
_symmetry.space_group_name_H-M   'P 1'
#
loop_
_entity.id
_entity.type
_entity.pdbx_description
1 polymer ?
#
loop_
_entity_poly.entity_id
_entity_poly.type
_entity_poly.pdbx_seq_one_letter_code
_entity_poly.pdbx_strand_id
1 'polypeptide(L)'
;MREGCDAIHSLTRESGEVVRGLMSEALIDPDFAVAMREIFIASRRHALREILTRGIERGELASDVDIELIIDLIYGPMWYRLLNNHAPLDKKFAQQLSELIAGKLVRTE
;
A
#
# COMPACT_ATOMS: atom_id res chain seq x y z
N MET A 1 -5.82 10.65 -9.88
CA MET A 1 -4.81 9.91 -10.68
C MET A 1 -3.42 10.53 -10.68
N ARG A 2 -3.27 11.87 -10.70
CA ARG A 2 -1.93 12.53 -10.66
C ARG A 2 -1.20 12.31 -9.33
N GLU A 3 -1.88 12.46 -8.20
CA GLU A 3 -1.29 12.34 -6.85
C GLU A 3 -0.76 10.94 -6.50
N GLY A 4 -1.42 9.87 -6.94
CA GLY A 4 -0.93 8.50 -6.74
C GLY A 4 0.35 8.19 -7.52
N CYS A 5 0.58 8.91 -8.63
CA CYS A 5 1.77 8.74 -9.46
C CYS A 5 3.02 9.37 -8.81
N ASP A 6 2.85 10.45 -8.04
CA ASP A 6 3.92 11.14 -7.32
C ASP A 6 4.36 10.37 -6.07
N ALA A 7 3.41 9.71 -5.38
CA ALA A 7 3.70 8.91 -4.18
C ALA A 7 4.62 7.71 -4.46
N ILE A 8 4.37 6.97 -5.55
CA ILE A 8 5.21 5.83 -5.97
C ILE A 8 6.59 6.31 -6.41
N HIS A 9 6.68 7.46 -7.08
CA HIS A 9 7.97 8.00 -7.50
C HIS A 9 8.80 8.52 -6.31
N SER A 10 8.16 9.02 -5.25
CA SER A 10 8.85 9.44 -4.02
C SER A 10 9.52 8.28 -3.28
N LEU A 11 8.91 7.09 -3.27
CA LEU A 11 9.45 5.89 -2.63
C LEU A 11 10.67 5.29 -3.37
N THR A 12 10.97 5.78 -4.58
CA THR A 12 12.12 5.32 -5.40
C THR A 12 13.36 6.21 -5.30
N ARG A 13 13.35 7.25 -4.48
CA ARG A 13 14.49 8.16 -4.23
C ARG A 13 14.75 8.31 -2.72
N GLU A 14 15.17 9.49 -2.25
CA GLU A 14 15.51 9.79 -0.84
C GLU A 14 14.42 9.35 0.15
N SER A 15 13.14 9.52 -0.19
CA SER A 15 12.05 9.12 0.70
C SER A 15 11.97 7.60 0.91
N GLY A 16 12.39 6.79 -0.07
CA GLY A 16 12.47 5.33 0.07
C GLY A 16 13.55 4.88 1.04
N GLU A 17 14.72 5.53 1.02
CA GLU A 17 15.82 5.28 1.96
C GLU A 17 15.43 5.64 3.39
N VAL A 18 14.80 6.79 3.58
CA VAL A 18 14.28 7.20 4.89
C VAL A 18 13.29 6.17 5.42
N VAL A 19 12.33 5.74 4.60
CA VAL A 19 11.31 4.76 5.02
C VAL A 19 11.94 3.41 5.39
N ARG A 20 12.98 2.97 4.67
CA ARG A 20 13.73 1.75 5.05
C ARG A 20 14.43 1.92 6.40
N GLY A 21 15.06 3.06 6.64
CA GLY A 21 15.69 3.38 7.92
C GLY A 21 14.68 3.35 9.08
N LEU A 22 13.54 4.02 8.91
CA LEU A 22 12.46 4.02 9.91
C LEU A 22 11.92 2.60 10.16
N MET A 23 11.73 1.80 9.12
CA MET A 23 11.29 0.41 9.29
C MET A 23 12.35 -0.45 9.97
N SER A 24 13.64 -0.22 9.68
CA SER A 24 14.74 -0.92 10.36
C SER A 24 14.74 -0.61 11.86
N GLU A 25 14.54 0.65 12.25
CA GLU A 25 14.44 1.04 13.65
C GLU A 25 13.22 0.38 14.33
N ALA A 26 12.08 0.36 13.65
CA ALA A 26 10.86 -0.29 14.14
C ALA A 26 10.99 -1.80 14.33
N LEU A 27 12.00 -2.46 13.74
CA LEU A 27 12.27 -3.88 13.98
C LEU A 27 13.14 -4.14 15.21
N ILE A 28 13.80 -3.09 15.73
CA ILE A 28 14.77 -3.19 16.84
C ILE A 28 14.18 -2.58 18.11
N ASP A 29 13.51 -1.43 18.01
CA ASP A 29 12.91 -0.70 19.13
C ASP A 29 11.38 -0.91 19.16
N PRO A 30 10.84 -1.61 20.18
CA PRO A 30 9.40 -1.84 20.32
C PRO A 30 8.56 -0.57 20.49
N ASP A 31 9.09 0.46 21.17
CA ASP A 31 8.39 1.72 21.39
C ASP A 31 8.32 2.52 20.08
N PHE A 32 9.42 2.53 19.32
CA PHE A 32 9.41 3.07 17.98
C PHE A 32 8.46 2.31 17.05
N ALA A 33 8.38 0.98 17.18
CA ALA A 33 7.46 0.16 16.41
C ALA A 33 5.99 0.53 16.64
N VAL A 34 5.62 0.91 17.87
CA VAL A 34 4.28 1.44 18.18
C VAL A 34 4.03 2.72 17.40
N ALA A 35 4.93 3.70 17.49
CA ALA A 35 4.80 4.97 16.77
C ALA A 35 4.73 4.76 15.25
N MET A 36 5.56 3.86 14.71
CA MET A 36 5.55 3.51 13.29
C MET A 36 4.21 2.91 12.85
N ARG A 37 3.60 2.04 13.68
CA ARG A 37 2.27 1.46 13.39
C ARG A 37 1.16 2.51 13.48
N GLU A 38 1.14 3.30 14.54
CA GLU A 38 0.03 4.21 14.86
C GLU A 38 0.02 5.49 14.02
N ILE A 39 1.20 5.97 13.64
CA ILE A 39 1.31 7.24 12.90
C ILE A 39 1.47 6.95 11.41
N PHE A 40 2.52 6.21 11.04
CA PHE A 40 2.90 6.07 9.64
C PHE A 40 2.03 5.04 8.93
N ILE A 41 1.94 3.82 9.46
CA ILE A 41 1.23 2.71 8.80
C ILE A 41 -0.29 2.96 8.86
N ALA A 42 -0.84 3.31 10.01
CA ALA A 42 -2.28 3.52 10.18
C ALA A 42 -2.84 4.59 9.24
N SER A 43 -2.15 5.74 9.08
CA SER A 43 -2.58 6.81 8.16
C SER A 43 -2.73 6.31 6.71
N ARG A 44 -1.76 5.52 6.24
CA ARG A 44 -1.74 4.97 4.88
C ARG A 44 -2.82 3.90 4.68
N ARG A 45 -2.95 2.99 5.64
CA ARG A 45 -4.04 1.99 5.65
C ARG A 45 -5.41 2.66 5.66
N HIS A 46 -5.58 3.72 6.44
CA HIS A 46 -6.82 4.47 6.51
C HIS A 46 -7.19 5.10 5.16
N ALA A 47 -6.26 5.81 4.53
CA ALA A 47 -6.50 6.42 3.22
C ALA A 47 -6.91 5.38 2.15
N LEU A 48 -6.25 4.22 2.12
CA LEU A 48 -6.60 3.15 1.17
C LEU A 48 -7.95 2.51 1.51
N ARG A 49 -8.25 2.31 2.80
CA ARG A 49 -9.58 1.84 3.25
C ARG A 49 -10.68 2.75 2.75
N GLU A 50 -10.54 4.07 2.90
CA GLU A 50 -11.54 5.03 2.42
C GLU A 50 -11.75 4.94 0.90
N ILE A 51 -10.69 4.74 0.12
CA ILE A 51 -10.80 4.56 -1.33
C ILE A 51 -11.62 3.31 -1.66
N LEU A 52 -11.34 2.20 -1.00
CA LEU A 52 -12.01 0.92 -1.22
C LEU A 52 -13.48 0.98 -0.77
N THR A 53 -13.75 1.54 0.42
CA THR A 53 -15.11 1.73 0.94
C THR A 53 -15.96 2.55 -0.03
N ARG A 54 -15.44 3.67 -0.54
CA ARG A 54 -16.16 4.46 -1.56
C ARG A 54 -16.41 3.68 -2.84
N GLY A 55 -15.52 2.77 -3.24
CA GLY A 55 -15.72 1.90 -4.40
C GLY A 55 -16.88 0.90 -4.19
N ILE A 56 -16.99 0.34 -2.98
CA ILE A 56 -18.12 -0.52 -2.59
C ILE A 56 -19.43 0.28 -2.58
N GLU A 57 -19.44 1.47 -1.99
CA GLU A 57 -20.63 2.34 -1.93
C GLU A 57 -21.14 2.74 -3.32
N ARG A 58 -20.24 2.92 -4.30
CA ARG A 58 -20.59 3.18 -5.71
C ARG A 58 -21.03 1.92 -6.47
N GLY A 59 -20.90 0.73 -5.87
CA GLY A 59 -21.19 -0.55 -6.53
C GLY A 59 -20.12 -0.99 -7.53
N GLU A 60 -18.95 -0.35 -7.55
CA GLU A 60 -17.83 -0.69 -8.44
C GLU A 60 -17.06 -1.93 -7.94
N LEU A 61 -17.04 -2.12 -6.62
CA LEU A 61 -16.42 -3.27 -5.95
C LEU A 61 -17.51 -4.13 -5.30
N ALA A 62 -17.29 -5.45 -5.26
CA ALA A 62 -18.18 -6.36 -4.55
C ALA A 62 -18.25 -6.03 -3.05
N SER A 63 -19.42 -6.17 -2.44
CA SER A 63 -19.67 -5.75 -1.05
C SER A 63 -19.14 -6.73 0.00
N ASP A 64 -18.79 -7.94 -0.41
CA ASP A 64 -18.28 -9.04 0.42
C ASP A 64 -16.75 -9.14 0.40
N VAL A 65 -16.05 -8.17 -0.21
CA VAL A 65 -14.59 -8.13 -0.23
C VAL A 65 -14.03 -7.85 1.17
N ASP A 66 -13.01 -8.62 1.57
CA ASP A 66 -12.24 -8.33 2.78
C ASP A 66 -11.29 -7.17 2.51
N ILE A 67 -11.70 -5.96 2.91
CA ILE A 67 -10.93 -4.72 2.71
C ILE A 67 -9.54 -4.80 3.34
N GLU A 68 -9.39 -5.42 4.51
CA GLU A 68 -8.10 -5.48 5.19
C GLU A 68 -7.11 -6.38 4.43
N LEU A 69 -7.59 -7.51 3.91
CA LEU A 69 -6.80 -8.38 3.06
C LEU A 69 -6.32 -7.65 1.80
N ILE A 70 -7.16 -6.79 1.22
CA ILE A 70 -6.83 -6.04 0.00
C ILE A 70 -5.71 -5.03 0.29
N ILE A 71 -5.83 -4.33 1.41
CA ILE A 71 -4.81 -3.39 1.87
C ILE A 71 -3.48 -4.13 2.06
N ASP A 72 -3.50 -5.34 2.62
CA ASP A 72 -2.31 -6.18 2.81
C ASP A 72 -1.73 -6.66 1.47
N LEU A 73 -2.57 -7.03 0.50
CA LEU A 73 -2.15 -7.44 -0.84
C LEU A 73 -1.53 -6.29 -1.64
N ILE A 74 -1.86 -5.03 -1.31
CA ILE A 74 -1.23 -3.86 -1.92
C ILE A 74 0.09 -3.52 -1.23
N TYR A 75 0.08 -3.38 0.11
CA TYR A 75 1.27 -2.92 0.84
C TYR A 75 2.31 -4.01 1.05
N GLY A 76 1.92 -5.29 1.14
CA GLY A 76 2.84 -6.41 1.35
C GLY A 76 3.90 -6.51 0.24
N PRO A 77 3.50 -6.64 -1.04
CA PRO A 77 4.44 -6.66 -2.16
C PRO A 77 5.28 -5.38 -2.28
N MET A 78 4.70 -4.21 -1.96
CA MET A 78 5.42 -2.94 -1.91
C MET A 78 6.55 -2.98 -0.87
N TRP A 79 6.25 -3.36 0.37
CA TRP A 79 7.26 -3.52 1.43
C TRP A 79 8.30 -4.57 1.09
N TYR A 80 7.88 -5.70 0.51
CA TYR A 80 8.79 -6.78 0.12
C TYR A 80 9.82 -6.33 -0.92
N ARG A 81 9.42 -5.54 -1.93
CA ARG A 81 10.35 -4.94 -2.89
C ARG A 81 11.18 -3.82 -2.28
N LEU A 82 10.58 -2.94 -1.47
CA LEU A 82 11.28 -1.83 -0.84
C LEU A 82 12.42 -2.32 0.06
N LEU A 83 12.13 -3.21 1.01
CA LEU A 83 13.08 -3.65 2.03
C LEU A 83 14.17 -4.57 1.49
N ASN A 84 13.83 -5.44 0.53
CA ASN A 84 14.79 -6.42 0.00
C ASN A 84 15.50 -5.94 -1.28
N ASN A 85 14.99 -4.88 -1.91
CA ASN A 85 15.51 -4.34 -3.18
C ASN A 85 15.73 -5.40 -4.28
N HIS A 86 14.95 -6.49 -4.25
CA HIS A 86 15.15 -7.65 -5.13
C HIS A 86 14.56 -7.46 -6.54
N ALA A 87 13.70 -6.45 -6.71
CA ALA A 87 13.05 -6.10 -7.97
C ALA A 87 12.64 -4.61 -7.96
N PRO A 88 12.47 -3.96 -9.13
CA PRO A 88 12.06 -2.57 -9.21
C PRO A 88 10.71 -2.30 -8.52
N LEU A 89 10.65 -1.28 -7.68
CA LEU A 89 9.41 -0.72 -7.13
C LEU A 89 9.01 0.49 -7.99
N ASP A 90 8.45 0.25 -9.17
CA ASP A 90 8.16 1.32 -10.12
C ASP A 90 6.66 1.43 -10.44
N LYS A 91 6.32 2.42 -11.27
CA LYS A 91 4.94 2.65 -11.72
C LYS A 91 4.36 1.43 -12.44
N LYS A 92 5.17 0.71 -13.20
CA LYS A 92 4.73 -0.48 -13.93
C LYS A 92 4.29 -1.56 -12.96
N PHE A 93 5.09 -1.85 -11.93
CA PHE A 93 4.73 -2.80 -10.90
C PHE A 93 3.47 -2.38 -10.15
N ALA A 94 3.36 -1.12 -9.73
CA ALA A 94 2.19 -0.63 -9.02
C ALA A 94 0.90 -0.75 -9.86
N GLN A 95 0.99 -0.46 -11.16
CA GLN A 95 -0.13 -0.60 -12.09
C GLN A 95 -0.53 -2.07 -12.25
N GLN A 96 0.43 -2.97 -12.49
CA GLN A 96 0.17 -4.40 -12.62
C GLN A 96 -0.48 -5.00 -11.36
N LEU A 97 0.00 -4.63 -10.18
CA LEU A 97 -0.56 -5.08 -8.92
C LEU A 97 -2.00 -4.57 -8.73
N SER A 98 -2.23 -3.29 -9.02
CA SER A 98 -3.55 -2.68 -8.89
C SER A 98 -4.56 -3.29 -9.88
N GLU A 99 -4.15 -3.56 -11.12
CA GLU A 99 -5.00 -4.21 -12.14
C GLU A 99 -5.34 -5.65 -11.75
N LEU A 100 -4.37 -6.43 -11.26
CA LEU A 100 -4.60 -7.80 -10.79
C LEU A 100 -5.62 -7.84 -9.65
N ILE A 101 -5.45 -6.93 -8.68
CA ILE A 101 -6.34 -6.83 -7.53
C ILE A 101 -7.72 -6.38 -7.99
N ALA A 102 -7.83 -5.24 -8.69
CA ALA A 102 -9.11 -4.71 -9.16
C ALA A 102 -9.89 -5.72 -10.01
N GLY A 103 -9.23 -6.47 -10.89
CA GLY A 103 -9.86 -7.52 -11.69
C GLY A 103 -10.50 -8.67 -10.88
N LYS A 104 -10.14 -8.82 -9.59
CA LYS A 104 -10.77 -9.78 -8.67
C LYS A 104 -11.87 -9.16 -7.81
N LEU A 105 -12.00 -7.84 -7.79
CA LEU A 105 -12.95 -7.11 -6.94
C LEU A 105 -14.16 -6.59 -7.68
N VAL A 106 -14.03 -6.41 -8.99
CA VAL A 106 -15.13 -5.97 -9.84
C VAL A 106 -16.13 -7.11 -9.99
N ARG A 107 -17.42 -6.79 -9.89
CA ARG A 107 -18.50 -7.75 -10.15
C ARG A 107 -18.40 -8.25 -11.59
N THR A 108 -18.37 -9.55 -11.78
CA THR A 108 -18.69 -10.15 -13.08
C THR A 108 -20.21 -10.20 -13.17
N GLU A 109 -20.79 -9.52 -14.16
CA GLU A 109 -22.21 -9.69 -14.51
C GLU A 109 -22.51 -11.14 -14.94
#